data_AF-A0A1Y1QV87-F1
#
_entry.id   AF-A0A1Y1QV87-F1
#
_cell.length_a   1.000
_cell.length_b   1.000
_cell.length_c   1.000
_cell.angle_alpha   90.00
_cell.angle_beta   90.00
_cell.angle_gamma   90.00
#
_symmetry.space_group_name_H-M   'P 1'
#
loop_
_entity.id
_entity.type
_entity.pdbx_description
1 polymer ?
#
loop_
_entity_poly.entity_id
_entity_poly.type
_entity_poly.pdbx_seq_one_letter_code
_entity_poly.pdbx_strand_id
1 'polypeptide(L)'
;MHEENNNKQLSVFMRKAGFSLNPDVTAWCAAFVNAVLHENGMAGTGKLNAKSFLNWGKPTTTPKLGDVVVLWRTSRTHWQGHVGFFKGFDANGNVLILGGNQAEEGGRRSEWVSVDSFPVSRVLGYRTATNKII
;
A
#
# COMPACT_ATOMS: atom_id res chain seq x y z
N MET A 1 -24.58 -12.32 -2.66
CA MET A 1 -24.38 -12.61 -4.10
C MET A 1 -23.66 -11.49 -4.89
N HIS A 2 -23.25 -10.37 -4.28
CA HIS A 2 -22.48 -9.31 -4.97
C HIS A 2 -20.95 -9.39 -4.78
N GLU A 3 -20.45 -10.17 -3.81
CA GLU A 3 -19.00 -10.29 -3.52
C GLU A 3 -18.25 -11.25 -4.46
N GLU A 4 -18.88 -12.34 -4.93
CA GLU A 4 -18.18 -13.37 -5.73
C GLU A 4 -17.78 -12.91 -7.14
N ASN A 5 -18.52 -11.97 -7.74
CA ASN A 5 -18.26 -11.55 -9.11
C ASN A 5 -17.08 -10.57 -9.23
N ASN A 6 -16.78 -9.79 -8.19
CA ASN A 6 -15.69 -8.81 -8.23
C ASN A 6 -14.34 -9.42 -7.87
N ASN A 7 -14.33 -10.47 -7.03
CA ASN A 7 -13.12 -11.26 -6.73
C ASN A 7 -12.53 -11.95 -7.98
N LYS A 8 -13.39 -12.29 -8.95
CA LYS A 8 -12.94 -12.81 -10.25
C LYS A 8 -12.31 -11.74 -11.13
N GLN A 9 -12.82 -10.51 -11.13
CA GLN A 9 -12.28 -9.45 -11.97
C GLN A 9 -10.90 -8.97 -11.48
N LEU A 10 -10.71 -8.85 -10.17
CA LEU A 10 -9.41 -8.46 -9.60
C LEU A 10 -8.36 -9.57 -9.68
N SER A 11 -8.73 -10.82 -9.39
CA SER A 11 -7.81 -11.96 -9.60
C SER A 11 -7.40 -12.07 -11.07
N VAL A 12 -8.28 -11.73 -12.01
CA VAL A 12 -7.95 -11.62 -13.44
C VAL A 12 -7.01 -10.45 -13.72
N PHE A 13 -7.21 -9.27 -13.13
CA PHE A 13 -6.28 -8.13 -13.26
C PHE A 13 -4.88 -8.49 -12.73
N MET A 14 -4.80 -9.19 -11.60
CA MET A 14 -3.53 -9.56 -10.95
C MET A 14 -2.82 -10.74 -11.63
N ARG A 15 -3.59 -11.69 -12.19
CA ARG A 15 -3.06 -12.75 -13.06
C ARG A 15 -2.54 -12.17 -14.38
N LYS A 16 -3.21 -11.13 -14.93
CA LYS A 16 -2.70 -10.35 -16.08
C LYS A 16 -1.41 -9.59 -15.73
N ALA A 17 -1.28 -9.11 -14.49
CA ALA A 17 -0.07 -8.47 -13.98
C ALA A 17 1.04 -9.47 -13.55
N GLY A 18 0.81 -10.79 -13.65
CA GLY A 18 1.82 -11.82 -13.43
C GLY A 18 2.04 -12.28 -11.98
N PHE A 19 1.14 -11.94 -11.05
CA PHE A 19 1.33 -12.27 -9.62
C PHE A 19 0.37 -13.37 -9.14
N SER A 20 0.92 -14.44 -8.54
CA SER A 20 0.16 -15.47 -7.81
C SER A 20 0.14 -15.12 -6.32
N LEU A 21 -1.04 -14.86 -5.77
CA LEU A 21 -1.20 -14.37 -4.40
C LEU A 21 -1.43 -15.53 -3.41
N ASN A 22 -0.61 -15.58 -2.36
CA ASN A 22 -0.98 -16.20 -1.08
C ASN A 22 -1.75 -15.13 -0.27
N PRO A 23 -3.00 -15.38 0.18
CA PRO A 23 -3.90 -14.40 0.82
C PRO A 23 -3.47 -13.91 2.22
N ASP A 24 -2.22 -14.14 2.62
CA ASP A 24 -1.64 -13.41 3.74
C ASP A 24 -1.56 -11.92 3.39
N VAL A 25 -2.31 -11.13 4.17
CA VAL A 25 -2.60 -9.67 4.17
C VAL A 25 -1.39 -8.74 3.94
N THR A 26 -0.20 -9.30 3.81
CA THR A 26 1.08 -8.60 3.65
C THR A 26 1.51 -8.49 2.18
N ALA A 27 1.16 -9.46 1.32
CA ALA A 27 1.47 -9.37 -0.11
C ALA A 27 0.60 -8.35 -0.85
N TRP A 28 -0.65 -8.18 -0.39
CA TRP A 28 -1.67 -7.39 -1.07
C TRP A 28 -1.39 -5.88 -1.08
N CYS A 29 -0.91 -5.31 0.03
CA CYS A 29 -0.61 -3.87 0.09
C CYS A 29 0.52 -3.48 -0.87
N ALA A 30 1.58 -4.28 -0.94
CA ALA A 30 2.67 -4.07 -1.87
C ALA A 30 2.25 -4.34 -3.33
N ALA A 31 1.42 -5.35 -3.58
CA ALA A 31 0.89 -5.64 -4.91
C ALA A 31 0.01 -4.50 -5.43
N PHE A 32 -0.88 -3.95 -4.60
CA PHE A 32 -1.70 -2.80 -4.94
C PHE A 32 -0.86 -1.58 -5.30
N VAL A 33 0.12 -1.22 -4.45
CA VAL A 33 0.99 -0.07 -4.74
C VAL A 33 1.81 -0.29 -6.01
N ASN A 34 2.38 -1.48 -6.23
CA ASN A 34 3.06 -1.80 -7.48
C ASN A 34 2.15 -1.67 -8.70
N ALA A 35 0.91 -2.16 -8.62
CA ALA A 35 -0.05 -2.07 -9.72
C ALA A 35 -0.43 -0.62 -10.02
N VAL A 36 -0.74 0.19 -9.01
CA VAL A 36 -1.06 1.61 -9.21
C VAL A 36 0.13 2.37 -9.81
N LEU A 37 1.36 2.07 -9.36
CA LEU A 37 2.56 2.68 -9.94
C LEU A 37 2.72 2.28 -11.42
N HIS A 38 2.56 1.00 -11.75
CA HIS A 38 2.66 0.50 -13.11
C HIS A 38 1.64 1.16 -14.05
N GLU A 39 0.37 1.24 -13.64
CA GLU A 39 -0.69 1.94 -14.40
C GLU A 39 -0.40 3.43 -14.63
N ASN A 40 0.42 4.05 -13.77
CA ASN A 40 0.82 5.44 -13.90
C ASN A 40 2.16 5.64 -14.63
N GLY A 41 2.70 4.60 -15.28
CA GLY A 41 4.00 4.65 -15.96
C GLY A 41 5.17 4.83 -15.00
N MET A 42 5.08 4.20 -13.82
CA MET A 42 6.12 4.22 -12.82
C MET A 42 6.55 2.79 -12.47
N ALA A 43 7.85 2.58 -12.44
CA ALA A 43 8.41 1.33 -11.93
C ALA A 43 8.15 1.24 -10.41
N GLY A 44 7.44 0.20 -9.98
CA GLY A 44 7.35 -0.19 -8.58
C GLY A 44 8.63 -0.86 -8.06
N THR A 45 8.55 -1.51 -6.90
CA THR A 45 9.68 -2.29 -6.37
C THR A 45 9.74 -3.70 -6.95
N GLY A 46 8.67 -4.18 -7.57
CA GLY A 46 8.54 -5.55 -8.06
C GLY A 46 8.49 -6.61 -6.94
N LYS A 47 8.42 -6.18 -5.67
CA LYS A 47 8.43 -7.05 -4.49
C LYS A 47 7.08 -7.00 -3.79
N LEU A 48 6.65 -8.14 -3.27
CA LEU A 48 5.41 -8.29 -2.47
C LEU A 48 5.60 -7.97 -0.98
N ASN A 49 6.64 -7.21 -0.61
CA ASN A 49 6.86 -6.79 0.77
C ASN A 49 6.77 -5.26 0.89
N ALA A 50 6.05 -4.78 1.90
CA ALA A 50 5.82 -3.34 2.11
C ALA A 50 7.13 -2.56 2.35
N LYS A 51 8.07 -3.14 3.10
CA LYS A 51 9.34 -2.47 3.43
C LYS A 51 10.25 -2.26 2.23
N SER A 52 10.08 -2.97 1.11
CA SER A 52 10.84 -2.69 -0.12
C SER A 52 10.65 -1.26 -0.61
N PHE A 53 9.49 -0.66 -0.35
CA PHE A 53 9.20 0.70 -0.76
C PHE A 53 10.04 1.73 -0.02
N LEU A 54 10.69 1.38 1.11
CA LEU A 54 11.72 2.23 1.74
C LEU A 54 12.93 2.49 0.83
N ASN A 55 13.06 1.79 -0.28
CA ASN A 55 14.08 2.02 -1.31
C ASN A 55 13.48 2.52 -2.64
N TRP A 56 12.17 2.72 -2.72
CA TRP A 56 11.49 3.24 -3.91
C TRP A 56 11.52 4.77 -3.93
N GLY A 57 11.69 5.39 -5.11
CA GLY A 57 11.70 6.85 -5.25
C GLY A 57 12.72 7.57 -4.35
N LYS A 58 12.42 8.83 -3.98
CA LYS A 58 13.24 9.64 -3.05
C LYS A 58 12.62 9.71 -1.66
N PRO A 59 13.40 9.62 -0.57
CA PRO A 59 12.89 9.91 0.77
C PRO A 59 12.40 11.36 0.88
N THR A 60 11.32 11.58 1.62
CA THR A 60 10.82 12.92 1.95
C THR A 60 10.36 12.99 3.40
N THR A 61 10.47 14.19 3.98
CA THR A 61 9.88 14.54 5.28
C THR A 61 8.63 15.41 5.13
N THR A 62 8.33 15.86 3.91
CA THR A 62 7.17 16.69 3.56
C THR A 62 6.31 15.95 2.53
N PRO A 63 5.61 14.87 2.94
CA PRO A 63 4.82 14.05 2.03
C PRO A 63 3.69 14.86 1.39
N LYS A 64 3.41 14.55 0.12
CA LYS A 64 2.32 15.11 -0.67
C LYS A 64 1.31 14.02 -1.02
N LEU A 65 0.08 14.43 -1.36
CA LEU A 65 -0.96 13.52 -1.82
C LEU A 65 -0.42 12.59 -2.93
N GLY A 66 -0.53 11.28 -2.73
CA GLY A 66 -0.02 10.27 -3.67
C GLY A 66 1.41 9.78 -3.40
N ASP A 67 2.15 10.37 -2.45
CA ASP A 67 3.44 9.81 -2.02
C ASP A 67 3.24 8.45 -1.34
N VAL A 68 4.23 7.57 -1.42
CA VAL A 68 4.17 6.25 -0.77
C VAL A 68 4.52 6.39 0.71
N VAL A 69 3.66 5.86 1.57
CA VAL A 69 3.88 5.75 3.02
C VAL A 69 4.22 4.31 3.36
N VAL A 70 5.30 4.09 4.12
CA VAL A 70 5.65 2.77 4.63
C VAL A 70 5.54 2.76 6.15
N LEU A 71 4.78 1.81 6.69
CA LEU A 71 4.58 1.60 8.13
C LEU A 71 5.19 0.28 8.59
N TRP A 72 5.51 0.19 9.89
CA TRP A 72 5.70 -1.10 10.55
C TRP A 72 4.36 -1.67 11.06
N ARG A 73 4.28 -3.00 11.21
CA ARG A 73 3.09 -3.70 11.73
C ARG A 73 3.25 -4.14 13.18
N THR A 74 4.08 -5.16 13.44
CA THR A 74 4.27 -5.72 14.79
C THR A 74 5.30 -4.94 15.60
N SER A 75 6.45 -4.68 14.98
CA SER A 75 7.50 -3.84 15.57
C SER A 75 8.30 -3.16 14.46
N ARG A 76 9.03 -2.09 14.82
CA ARG A 76 9.87 -1.34 13.88
C ARG A 76 10.89 -2.24 13.17
N THR A 77 11.46 -3.22 13.88
CA THR A 77 12.49 -4.14 13.39
C THR A 77 11.94 -5.38 12.70
N HIS A 78 10.70 -5.78 12.97
CA HIS A 78 10.10 -6.96 12.35
C HIS A 78 9.92 -6.80 10.83
N TRP A 79 10.03 -7.87 10.05
CA TRP A 79 9.97 -7.80 8.58
C TRP A 79 8.60 -7.33 8.04
N GLN A 80 7.53 -7.59 8.80
CA GLN A 80 6.16 -7.20 8.46
C GLN A 80 5.99 -5.67 8.46
N GLY A 81 5.34 -5.16 7.43
CA GLY A 81 5.01 -3.73 7.29
C GLY A 81 3.68 -3.53 6.55
N HIS A 82 3.30 -2.27 6.40
CA HIS A 82 2.16 -1.85 5.57
C HIS A 82 2.62 -0.74 4.62
N VAL A 83 2.02 -0.66 3.44
CA VAL A 83 2.33 0.36 2.44
C VAL A 83 1.05 0.82 1.76
N GLY A 84 1.00 2.10 1.45
CA GLY A 84 -0.10 2.73 0.70
C GLY A 84 0.27 4.14 0.28
N PHE A 85 -0.69 4.88 -0.23
CA PHE A 85 -0.52 6.25 -0.69
C PHE A 85 -0.96 7.26 0.37
N PHE A 86 -0.14 8.29 0.59
CA PHE A 86 -0.41 9.38 1.51
C PHE A 86 -1.61 10.18 1.02
N LYS A 87 -2.62 10.35 1.88
CA LYS A 87 -3.78 11.22 1.61
C LYS A 87 -3.72 12.54 2.36
N GLY A 88 -3.03 12.59 3.48
CA GLY A 88 -2.97 13.77 4.34
C GLY A 88 -2.78 13.39 5.80
N PHE A 89 -3.02 14.35 6.68
CA PHE A 89 -3.12 14.13 8.11
C PHE A 89 -4.56 14.36 8.58
N ASP A 90 -5.02 13.59 9.58
CA ASP A 90 -6.27 13.91 10.27
C ASP A 90 -6.07 15.03 11.32
N ALA A 91 -7.15 15.45 11.97
CA ALA A 91 -7.12 16.51 12.98
C ALA A 91 -6.23 16.18 14.20
N ASN A 92 -5.95 14.89 14.44
CA ASN A 92 -5.11 14.42 15.53
C ASN A 92 -3.64 14.26 15.12
N GLY A 93 -3.30 14.61 13.87
CA GLY A 93 -1.96 14.47 13.31
C GLY A 93 -1.60 13.03 12.91
N ASN A 94 -2.56 12.10 12.85
CA ASN A 94 -2.32 10.77 12.31
C ASN A 94 -2.21 10.83 10.78
N VAL A 95 -1.44 9.91 10.19
CA VAL A 95 -1.33 9.80 8.75
C VAL A 95 -2.52 9.05 8.15
N LEU A 96 -3.15 9.66 7.15
CA LEU A 96 -4.19 9.03 6.35
C LEU A 96 -3.56 8.32 5.15
N ILE A 97 -3.83 7.04 5.02
CA ILE A 97 -3.25 6.18 3.97
C ILE A 97 -4.36 5.58 3.12
N LEU A 98 -4.35 5.87 1.83
CA LEU A 98 -5.12 5.16 0.81
C LEU A 98 -4.41 3.84 0.48
N GLY A 99 -5.00 2.71 0.83
CA GLY A 99 -4.42 1.40 0.62
C GLY A 99 -5.45 0.34 0.27
N GLY A 100 -5.02 -0.73 -0.37
CA GLY A 100 -5.85 -1.92 -0.57
C GLY A 100 -5.87 -2.83 0.66
N ASN A 101 -7.03 -3.42 0.95
CA ASN A 101 -7.27 -4.40 2.00
C ASN A 101 -6.81 -3.93 3.39
N GLN A 102 -7.31 -2.77 3.81
CA GLN A 102 -7.06 -2.28 5.15
C GLN A 102 -8.14 -2.87 6.08
N ALA A 103 -7.69 -3.42 7.21
CA ALA A 103 -8.55 -4.18 8.10
C ALA A 103 -9.35 -3.22 8.97
N GLU A 104 -10.68 -3.35 8.97
CA GLU A 104 -11.49 -2.77 10.04
C GLU A 104 -11.06 -3.39 11.38
N GLU A 105 -10.99 -2.54 12.40
CA GLU A 105 -10.95 -2.98 13.79
C GLU A 105 -12.19 -3.86 14.04
N GLY A 106 -11.97 -5.17 14.25
CA GLY A 106 -13.05 -6.16 14.42
C GLY A 106 -12.94 -7.43 13.58
N GLY A 107 -11.92 -7.59 12.74
CA GLY A 107 -11.58 -8.89 12.13
C GLY A 107 -12.30 -9.23 10.83
N ARG A 108 -13.06 -8.31 10.25
CA ARG A 108 -13.51 -8.41 8.85
C ARG A 108 -12.44 -7.78 7.95
N ARG A 109 -11.73 -8.63 7.20
CA ARG A 109 -10.83 -8.18 6.14
C ARG A 109 -11.71 -7.53 5.08
N SER A 110 -11.66 -6.21 4.99
CA SER A 110 -12.37 -5.49 3.95
C SER A 110 -11.51 -5.64 2.68
N GLU A 111 -11.97 -6.38 1.67
CA GLU A 111 -11.21 -6.62 0.41
C GLU A 111 -11.13 -5.35 -0.49
N TRP A 112 -11.30 -4.17 0.12
CA TRP A 112 -11.57 -2.90 -0.55
C TRP A 112 -10.36 -1.96 -0.49
N VAL A 113 -10.34 -0.97 -1.39
CA VAL A 113 -9.46 0.20 -1.27
C VAL A 113 -10.13 1.18 -0.33
N SER A 114 -9.54 1.40 0.84
CA SER A 114 -10.05 2.33 1.86
C SER A 114 -9.00 3.39 2.20
N VAL A 115 -9.42 4.35 3.03
CA VAL A 115 -8.53 5.33 3.66
C VAL A 115 -8.59 5.08 5.15
N ASP A 116 -7.46 4.63 5.69
CA ASP A 116 -7.31 4.38 7.12
C ASP A 116 -6.35 5.38 7.76
N SER A 117 -6.60 5.64 9.05
CA SER A 117 -5.77 6.51 9.89
C SER A 117 -4.77 5.69 10.70
N PHE A 118 -3.50 6.09 10.69
CA PHE A 118 -2.44 5.44 11.46
C PHE A 118 -1.63 6.45 12.27
N PRO A 119 -1.21 6.11 13.50
CA PRO A 119 -0.28 6.94 14.25
C PRO A 119 1.02 7.18 13.48
N VAL A 120 1.51 8.43 13.45
CA VAL A 120 2.78 8.77 12.78
C VAL A 120 3.98 8.01 13.37
N SER A 121 3.89 7.58 14.63
CA SER A 121 4.89 6.69 15.27
C SER A 121 5.04 5.34 14.56
N ARG A 122 4.04 4.91 13.79
CA ARG A 122 4.09 3.71 12.96
C ARG A 122 4.84 3.90 11.65
N VAL A 123 5.14 5.14 11.26
CA VAL A 123 5.78 5.47 10.00
C VAL A 123 7.27 5.10 10.05
N LEU A 124 7.68 4.33 9.04
CA LEU A 124 9.09 4.03 8.75
C LEU A 124 9.68 5.05 7.79
N GLY A 125 8.90 5.54 6.83
CA GLY A 125 9.29 6.63 5.95
C GLY A 125 8.25 6.96 4.88
N TYR A 126 8.42 8.14 4.27
CA TYR A 126 7.66 8.60 3.11
C TYR A 126 8.55 8.64 1.89
N ARG A 127 7.98 8.35 0.72
CA ARG A 127 8.70 8.23 -0.54
C ARG A 127 7.94 8.93 -1.64
N THR A 128 8.63 9.80 -2.35
CA THR A 128 8.06 10.53 -3.47
C THR A 128 8.57 9.98 -4.80
N ALA A 129 7.70 9.96 -5.80
CA ALA A 129 8.03 9.50 -7.13
C ALA A 129 9.19 10.34 -7.70
N THR A 130 10.21 9.67 -8.23
CA THR A 130 11.22 10.30 -9.08
C THR A 130 10.80 10.05 -10.52
N ASN A 131 10.67 11.10 -11.34
CA ASN A 131 10.22 11.15 -12.75
C ASN A 131 9.76 9.82 -13.40
N LYS A 132 8.56 9.87 -14.00
CA LYS A 132 7.98 8.80 -14.82
C LYS A 132 9.01 8.22 -15.78
N ILE A 133 9.24 6.91 -15.69
CA ILE A 133 9.95 6.16 -16.73
C ILE A 133 8.83 5.58 -17.59
N ILE A 134 8.60 6.24 -18.72
CA ILE A 134 7.62 5.86 -19.74
C ILE A 134 7.93 4.46 -20.25
#